data_AF-A0A2V8J2T5-F1
#
_entry.id   AF-A0A2V8J2T5-F1
#
_cell.length_a   1.000
_cell.length_b   1.000
_cell.length_c   1.000
_cell.angle_alpha   90.00
_cell.angle_beta   90.00
_cell.angle_gamma   90.00
#
_symmetry.space_group_name_H-M   'P 1'
#
loop_
_entity.id
_entity.type
_entity.pdbx_description
1 polymer ?
#
loop_
_entity_poly.entity_id
_entity_poly.type
_entity_poly.pdbx_seq_one_letter_code
_entity_poly.pdbx_strand_id
1 'polypeptide(L)'
;MSDRGTIRLPSAPVPPIIYRHIQMADTNNVDYYEILQVSQSADPETIHRVYRFLAQRFHPDNAETGNEARFREIHQAYTVISDAEQRARYDISYQQHRKERWRLVAAGAQSENDFELEQSIRLMMLEALYTKRRLEPGEPAIFSGDLESLLGRAREQLQFTMWYLQQKKFVTRDDNSRLLITADGVEFLEQNYRTQGLRRLHAGAESS
;
A
#
# COMPACT_ATOMS: atom_id res chain seq x y z
N MET A 1 -36.67 -17.03 2.35
CA MET A 1 -35.65 -17.27 1.30
C MET A 1 -35.63 -16.06 0.38
N SER A 2 -34.42 -15.63 0.02
CA SER A 2 -34.08 -14.50 -0.87
C SER A 2 -34.31 -13.11 -0.25
N ASP A 3 -33.41 -12.15 -0.31
CA ASP A 3 -32.40 -11.86 -1.34
C ASP A 3 -31.24 -11.06 -0.73
N ARG A 4 -29.98 -11.50 -0.92
CA ARG A 4 -28.78 -10.77 -0.48
C ARG A 4 -28.33 -9.89 -1.65
N GLY A 5 -28.70 -8.61 -1.58
CA GLY A 5 -28.26 -7.59 -2.53
C GLY A 5 -26.74 -7.56 -2.66
N THR A 6 -26.25 -7.93 -3.83
CA THR A 6 -24.83 -7.82 -4.18
C THR A 6 -24.57 -6.36 -4.57
N ILE A 7 -23.87 -5.62 -3.71
CA ILE A 7 -23.46 -4.24 -3.98
C ILE A 7 -22.44 -4.27 -5.14
N ARG A 8 -22.86 -3.79 -6.31
CA ARG A 8 -22.00 -3.58 -7.48
C ARG A 8 -21.26 -2.26 -7.29
N LEU A 9 -19.95 -2.31 -7.09
CA LEU A 9 -19.10 -1.11 -7.02
C LEU A 9 -19.05 -0.42 -8.40
N PRO A 10 -19.09 0.93 -8.46
CA PRO A 10 -19.05 1.66 -9.72
C PRO A 10 -17.67 1.55 -10.39
N SER A 11 -17.69 1.26 -11.70
CA SER A 11 -16.52 1.18 -12.59
C SER A 11 -16.07 2.59 -13.01
N ALA A 12 -15.37 3.30 -12.14
CA ALA A 12 -14.69 4.53 -12.53
C ALA A 12 -13.40 4.21 -13.34
N PRO A 13 -13.10 4.95 -14.41
CA PRO A 13 -11.88 4.75 -15.20
C PRO A 13 -10.65 5.15 -14.38
N VAL A 14 -9.68 4.24 -14.31
CA VAL A 14 -8.38 4.48 -13.66
C VAL A 14 -7.60 5.50 -14.50
N PRO A 15 -7.12 6.62 -13.94
CA PRO A 15 -6.30 7.57 -14.70
C PRO A 15 -4.98 6.91 -15.13
N PRO A 16 -4.48 7.21 -16.35
CA PRO A 16 -3.24 6.62 -16.85
C PRO A 16 -2.08 7.11 -15.98
N ILE A 17 -1.40 6.18 -15.31
CA ILE A 17 -0.28 6.56 -14.47
C ILE A 17 0.96 6.75 -15.34
N ILE A 18 1.40 8.00 -15.48
CA ILE A 18 2.70 8.31 -16.09
C ILE A 18 3.78 8.01 -15.05
N TYR A 19 4.33 6.79 -15.04
CA TYR A 19 5.53 6.50 -14.28
C TYR A 19 6.79 6.67 -15.13
N ARG A 20 7.47 7.79 -14.89
CA ARG A 20 8.90 7.94 -15.18
C ARG A 20 9.66 6.95 -14.27
N HIS A 21 10.30 5.97 -14.91
CA HIS A 21 11.22 4.95 -14.39
C HIS A 21 11.62 5.10 -12.91
N ILE A 22 11.03 4.26 -12.05
CA ILE A 22 11.65 3.81 -10.81
C ILE A 22 11.83 2.31 -10.98
N GLN A 23 13.08 1.87 -11.14
CA GLN A 23 13.42 0.45 -11.06
C GLN A 23 13.30 0.00 -9.60
N MET A 24 12.31 -0.84 -9.31
CA MET A 24 12.30 -1.69 -8.13
C MET A 24 12.30 -3.14 -8.61
N ALA A 25 13.30 -3.88 -8.14
CA ALA A 25 13.62 -5.24 -8.54
C ALA A 25 12.55 -6.24 -8.06
N ASP A 26 12.27 -7.21 -8.95
CA ASP A 26 11.66 -8.52 -8.74
C ASP A 26 10.34 -8.61 -7.95
N THR A 27 9.24 -8.38 -8.67
CA THR A 27 7.99 -9.13 -8.47
C THR A 27 7.51 -9.56 -9.84
N ASN A 28 7.86 -10.77 -10.26
CA ASN A 28 7.58 -11.31 -11.60
C ASN A 28 6.09 -11.65 -11.78
N ASN A 29 5.23 -10.63 -11.69
CA ASN A 29 3.80 -10.72 -11.99
C ASN A 29 3.58 -10.03 -13.34
N VAL A 30 3.69 -10.81 -14.39
CA VAL A 30 3.61 -10.35 -15.77
C VAL A 30 2.17 -9.93 -16.09
N ASP A 31 1.97 -8.64 -16.40
CA ASP A 31 0.68 -8.10 -16.82
C ASP A 31 0.51 -8.24 -18.36
N TYR A 32 -0.29 -9.22 -18.77
CA TYR A 32 -0.53 -9.53 -20.19
C TYR A 32 -1.36 -8.46 -20.90
N TYR A 33 -2.22 -7.73 -20.17
CA TYR A 33 -2.96 -6.60 -20.72
C TYR A 33 -2.03 -5.42 -20.98
N GLU A 34 -1.08 -5.15 -20.08
CA GLU A 34 -0.05 -4.12 -20.27
C GLU A 34 0.93 -4.47 -21.41
N ILE A 35 1.37 -5.73 -21.51
CA ILE A 35 2.25 -6.18 -22.59
C ILE A 35 1.58 -5.97 -23.96
N LEU A 36 0.30 -6.32 -24.07
CA LEU A 36 -0.47 -6.10 -25.29
C LEU A 36 -1.04 -4.69 -25.40
N GLN A 37 -0.81 -3.80 -24.44
CA GLN A 37 -1.28 -2.41 -24.43
C GLN A 37 -2.80 -2.30 -24.67
N VAL A 38 -3.58 -3.22 -24.10
CA VAL A 38 -5.03 -3.27 -24.23
C VAL A 38 -5.70 -3.19 -22.86
N SER A 39 -6.93 -2.70 -22.83
CA SER A 39 -7.75 -2.72 -21.62
C SER A 39 -8.15 -4.16 -21.27
N GLN A 40 -8.36 -4.45 -19.96
CA GLN A 40 -9.03 -5.67 -19.52
C GLN A 40 -10.43 -5.83 -20.14
N SER A 41 -11.09 -4.71 -20.48
CA SER A 41 -12.39 -4.70 -21.15
C SER A 41 -12.30 -4.84 -22.67
N ALA A 42 -11.10 -5.01 -23.25
CA ALA A 42 -10.93 -5.15 -24.68
C ALA A 42 -11.63 -6.41 -25.19
N ASP A 43 -12.40 -6.25 -26.26
CA ASP A 43 -13.00 -7.37 -26.97
C ASP A 43 -11.93 -8.20 -27.70
N PRO A 44 -12.24 -9.46 -28.08
CA PRO A 44 -11.28 -10.33 -28.76
C PRO A 44 -10.72 -9.77 -30.08
N GLU A 45 -11.53 -9.01 -30.83
CA GLU A 45 -11.10 -8.42 -32.10
C GLU A 45 -10.03 -7.34 -31.87
N THR A 46 -10.22 -6.51 -30.85
CA THR A 46 -9.23 -5.52 -30.41
C THR A 46 -7.93 -6.19 -29.98
N ILE A 47 -7.99 -7.26 -29.18
CA ILE A 47 -6.81 -8.02 -28.74
C ILE A 47 -6.05 -8.59 -29.95
N HIS A 48 -6.77 -9.20 -30.90
CA HIS A 48 -6.19 -9.76 -32.12
C HIS A 48 -5.54 -8.67 -32.98
N ARG A 49 -6.20 -7.54 -33.16
CA ARG A 49 -5.69 -6.42 -33.96
C ARG A 49 -4.40 -5.85 -33.38
N VAL A 50 -4.37 -5.60 -32.07
CA VAL A 50 -3.19 -5.04 -31.40
C VAL A 50 -2.04 -6.03 -31.38
N TYR A 51 -2.31 -7.32 -31.14
CA TYR A 51 -1.30 -8.37 -31.25
C TYR A 51 -0.66 -8.39 -32.64
N ARG A 52 -1.44 -8.38 -33.73
CA ARG A 52 -0.86 -8.39 -35.10
C ARG A 52 0.04 -7.19 -35.35
N PHE A 53 -0.35 -6.02 -34.88
CA PHE A 53 0.46 -4.80 -34.99
C PHE A 53 1.78 -4.92 -34.22
N LEU A 54 1.72 -5.35 -32.95
CA LEU A 54 2.90 -5.51 -32.10
C LEU A 54 3.82 -6.64 -32.60
N ALA A 55 3.25 -7.76 -33.04
CA ALA A 55 3.97 -8.89 -33.60
C ALA A 55 4.74 -8.49 -34.87
N GLN A 56 4.13 -7.73 -35.78
CA GLN A 56 4.81 -7.25 -36.99
C GLN A 56 5.94 -6.25 -36.66
N ARG A 57 5.72 -5.39 -35.67
CA ARG A 57 6.72 -4.42 -35.23
C ARG A 57 7.92 -5.10 -34.57
N PHE A 58 7.67 -6.00 -33.62
CA PHE A 58 8.75 -6.61 -32.82
C PHE A 58 9.25 -7.94 -33.38
N HIS A 59 8.75 -8.41 -34.53
CA HIS A 59 9.22 -9.63 -35.18
C HIS A 59 10.76 -9.63 -35.33
N PRO A 60 11.47 -10.73 -35.03
CA PRO A 60 12.93 -10.77 -35.12
C PRO A 60 13.46 -10.42 -36.52
N ASP A 61 12.69 -10.72 -37.57
CA ASP A 61 13.06 -10.37 -38.96
C ASP A 61 12.82 -8.89 -39.32
N ASN A 62 12.25 -8.08 -38.41
CA ASN A 62 12.08 -6.65 -38.62
C ASN A 62 13.41 -5.93 -38.34
N ALA A 63 14.07 -5.43 -39.40
CA ALA A 63 15.39 -4.83 -39.29
C ALA A 63 15.46 -3.52 -38.47
N GLU A 64 14.35 -2.79 -38.35
CA GLU A 64 14.32 -1.51 -37.63
C GLU A 64 13.90 -1.65 -36.17
N THR A 65 12.93 -2.52 -35.90
CA THR A 65 12.24 -2.60 -34.59
C THR A 65 12.17 -4.01 -34.00
N GLY A 66 12.79 -4.99 -34.67
CA GLY A 66 12.81 -6.38 -34.25
C GLY A 66 13.42 -6.57 -32.88
N ASN A 67 12.74 -7.34 -32.03
CA ASN A 67 13.18 -7.65 -30.69
C ASN A 67 12.59 -8.99 -30.27
N GLU A 68 13.40 -10.05 -30.33
CA GLU A 68 12.95 -11.41 -30.03
C GLU A 68 12.39 -11.55 -28.60
N ALA A 69 13.02 -10.92 -27.61
CA ALA A 69 12.57 -10.98 -26.23
C ALA A 69 11.17 -10.38 -26.07
N ARG A 70 10.94 -9.17 -26.62
CA ARG A 70 9.63 -8.52 -26.64
C ARG A 70 8.59 -9.30 -27.44
N PHE A 71 8.99 -9.86 -28.58
CA PHE A 71 8.11 -10.69 -29.39
C PHE A 71 7.62 -11.90 -28.60
N ARG A 72 8.50 -12.58 -27.85
CA ARG A 72 8.12 -13.70 -26.99
C ARG A 72 7.14 -13.27 -25.88
N GLU A 73 7.38 -12.14 -25.22
CA GLU A 73 6.45 -11.60 -24.21
C GLU A 73 5.06 -11.32 -24.81
N ILE A 74 5.02 -10.65 -25.97
CA ILE A 74 3.78 -10.32 -26.70
C ILE A 74 3.03 -11.58 -27.09
N HIS A 75 3.74 -12.59 -27.61
CA HIS A 75 3.15 -13.85 -28.03
C HIS A 75 2.60 -14.66 -26.85
N GLN A 76 3.33 -14.69 -25.74
CA GLN A 76 2.89 -15.35 -24.50
C GLN A 76 1.64 -14.67 -23.94
N ALA A 77 1.63 -13.34 -23.86
CA ALA A 77 0.48 -12.57 -23.40
C ALA A 77 -0.75 -12.85 -24.25
N TYR A 78 -0.58 -12.84 -25.58
CA TYR A 78 -1.65 -13.13 -26.53
C TYR A 78 -2.24 -14.53 -26.33
N THR A 79 -1.39 -15.55 -26.25
CA THR A 79 -1.83 -16.95 -26.08
C THR A 79 -2.75 -17.14 -24.87
N VAL A 80 -2.50 -16.39 -23.79
CA VAL A 80 -3.29 -16.46 -22.56
C VAL A 80 -4.59 -15.65 -22.69
N ILE A 81 -4.53 -14.40 -23.18
CA ILE A 81 -5.70 -13.51 -23.13
C ILE A 81 -6.59 -13.56 -24.38
N SER A 82 -6.16 -14.21 -25.46
CA SER A 82 -7.00 -14.44 -26.66
C SER A 82 -7.98 -15.59 -26.48
N ASP A 83 -7.62 -16.61 -25.69
CA ASP A 83 -8.48 -17.74 -25.38
C ASP A 83 -9.43 -17.42 -24.21
N ALA A 84 -10.72 -17.68 -24.38
CA ALA A 84 -11.73 -17.27 -23.41
C ALA A 84 -11.57 -17.98 -22.05
N GLU A 85 -11.20 -19.26 -22.04
CA GLU A 85 -11.04 -20.02 -20.81
C GLU A 85 -9.77 -19.61 -20.06
N GLN A 86 -8.66 -19.48 -20.77
CA GLN A 86 -7.39 -19.03 -20.21
C GLN A 86 -7.47 -17.58 -19.71
N ARG A 87 -8.15 -16.70 -20.46
CA ARG A 87 -8.41 -15.32 -20.05
C ARG A 87 -9.23 -15.26 -18.77
N ALA A 88 -10.27 -16.08 -18.64
CA ALA A 88 -11.07 -16.13 -17.42
C ALA A 88 -10.26 -16.58 -16.20
N ARG A 89 -9.39 -17.59 -16.35
CA ARG A 89 -8.48 -18.04 -15.29
C ARG A 89 -7.47 -16.96 -14.92
N TYR A 90 -6.90 -16.30 -15.92
CA TYR A 90 -6.00 -15.17 -15.72
C TYR A 90 -6.71 -13.99 -15.05
N ASP A 91 -7.94 -13.67 -15.42
CA ASP A 91 -8.71 -12.58 -14.84
C ASP A 91 -8.98 -12.77 -13.34
N ILE A 92 -9.13 -14.02 -12.87
CA ILE A 92 -9.28 -14.32 -11.44
C ILE A 92 -8.02 -13.91 -10.66
N SER A 93 -6.83 -14.37 -11.09
CA SER A 93 -5.57 -14.02 -10.43
C SER A 93 -5.22 -12.54 -10.63
N TYR A 94 -5.49 -12.01 -11.82
CA TYR A 94 -5.32 -10.60 -12.15
C TYR A 94 -6.15 -9.68 -11.26
N GLN A 95 -7.42 -10.02 -10.99
CA GLN A 95 -8.27 -9.28 -10.05
C GLN A 95 -7.78 -9.39 -8.61
N GLN A 96 -7.24 -10.54 -8.18
CA GLN A 96 -6.65 -10.70 -6.85
C GLN A 96 -5.39 -9.84 -6.70
N HIS A 97 -4.49 -9.87 -7.68
CA HIS A 97 -3.29 -9.04 -7.69
C HIS A 97 -3.61 -7.55 -7.82
N ARG A 98 -4.63 -7.19 -8.61
CA ARG A 98 -5.13 -5.81 -8.65
C ARG A 98 -5.78 -5.39 -7.35
N LYS A 99 -6.50 -6.27 -6.65
CA LYS A 99 -7.03 -5.98 -5.31
C LYS A 99 -5.92 -5.75 -4.29
N GLU A 100 -4.81 -6.49 -4.36
CA GLU A 100 -3.67 -6.30 -3.47
C GLU A 100 -2.85 -5.04 -3.83
N ARG A 101 -2.61 -4.79 -5.12
CA ARG A 101 -1.99 -3.53 -5.59
C ARG A 101 -2.89 -2.32 -5.28
N TRP A 102 -4.20 -2.46 -5.43
CA TRP A 102 -5.19 -1.47 -5.03
C TRP A 102 -5.32 -1.37 -3.52
N ARG A 103 -5.03 -2.41 -2.73
CA ARG A 103 -4.97 -2.31 -1.26
C ARG A 103 -3.86 -1.36 -0.84
N LEU A 104 -2.70 -1.41 -1.50
CA LEU A 104 -1.58 -0.51 -1.23
C LEU A 104 -1.84 0.93 -1.69
N VAL A 105 -2.57 1.13 -2.80
CA VAL A 105 -2.88 2.48 -3.35
C VAL A 105 -4.17 3.08 -2.76
N ALA A 106 -5.18 2.28 -2.46
CA ALA A 106 -6.46 2.69 -1.86
C ALA A 106 -6.44 2.74 -0.33
N ALA A 107 -5.45 2.14 0.34
CA ALA A 107 -5.09 2.55 1.69
C ALA A 107 -4.78 4.06 1.72
N GLY A 108 -4.16 4.59 0.66
CA GLY A 108 -3.98 6.03 0.46
C GLY A 108 -5.23 6.84 0.11
N ALA A 109 -6.36 6.20 -0.25
CA ALA A 109 -7.61 6.89 -0.60
C ALA A 109 -8.53 7.14 0.62
N GLN A 110 -8.17 6.64 1.81
CA GLN A 110 -8.65 7.14 3.11
C GLN A 110 -7.69 8.20 3.70
N SER A 111 -6.90 8.85 2.83
CA SER A 111 -5.66 9.61 3.10
C SER A 111 -5.65 10.54 4.32
N GLU A 112 -6.72 11.30 4.56
CA GLU A 112 -6.72 12.25 5.67
C GLU A 112 -6.85 11.51 7.02
N ASN A 113 -7.70 10.49 7.09
CA ASN A 113 -7.89 9.69 8.29
C ASN A 113 -6.71 8.74 8.55
N ASP A 114 -6.07 8.19 7.52
CA ASP A 114 -4.98 7.21 7.71
C ASP A 114 -3.67 7.86 8.17
N PHE A 115 -3.33 9.05 7.64
CA PHE A 115 -2.15 9.80 8.10
C PHE A 115 -2.34 10.36 9.52
N GLU A 116 -3.51 10.94 9.82
CA GLU A 116 -3.81 11.43 11.16
C GLU A 116 -3.94 10.28 12.17
N LEU A 117 -4.48 9.13 11.77
CA LEU A 117 -4.51 7.92 12.58
C LEU A 117 -3.09 7.43 12.89
N GLU A 118 -2.21 7.31 11.89
CA GLU A 118 -0.81 6.93 12.11
C GLU A 118 -0.07 7.94 12.99
N GLN A 119 -0.31 9.24 12.80
CA GLN A 119 0.24 10.27 13.70
C GLN A 119 -0.31 10.12 15.12
N SER A 120 -1.60 9.81 15.28
CA SER A 120 -2.21 9.58 16.60
C SER A 120 -1.63 8.35 17.29
N ILE A 121 -1.37 7.26 16.56
CA ILE A 121 -0.79 6.03 17.08
C ILE A 121 0.65 6.27 17.55
N ARG A 122 1.45 7.02 16.80
CA ARG A 122 2.79 7.44 17.23
C ARG A 122 2.75 8.22 18.54
N LEU A 123 1.83 9.17 18.66
CA LEU A 123 1.71 10.00 19.86
C LEU A 123 1.21 9.19 21.06
N MET A 124 0.20 8.32 20.88
CA MET A 124 -0.27 7.43 21.95
C MET A 124 0.82 6.47 22.42
N MET A 125 1.63 5.92 21.50
CA MET A 125 2.76 5.06 21.85
C MET A 125 3.83 5.82 22.64
N LEU A 126 4.20 7.03 22.19
CA LEU A 126 5.15 7.88 22.91
C LEU A 126 4.60 8.32 24.28
N GLU A 127 3.31 8.63 24.39
CA GLU A 127 2.66 9.00 25.67
C GLU A 127 2.65 7.85 26.67
N ALA A 128 2.38 6.62 26.21
CA ALA A 128 2.46 5.42 27.05
C ALA A 128 3.88 5.21 27.58
N LEU A 129 4.89 5.27 26.70
CA LEU A 129 6.29 5.11 27.06
C LEU A 129 6.80 6.24 27.97
N TYR A 130 6.39 7.49 27.71
CA TYR A 130 6.68 8.65 28.56
C TYR A 130 6.10 8.46 29.96
N THR A 131 4.83 8.05 30.05
CA THR A 131 4.14 7.81 31.33
C THR A 131 4.83 6.70 32.11
N LYS A 132 5.17 5.58 31.47
CA LYS A 132 5.93 4.49 32.11
C LYS A 132 7.27 4.97 32.63
N ARG A 133 8.06 5.69 31.83
CA ARG A 133 9.37 6.22 32.26
C ARG A 133 9.26 7.22 33.41
N ARG A 134 8.18 8.01 33.47
CA ARG A 134 7.92 8.98 34.55
C ARG A 134 7.48 8.31 35.85
N LEU A 135 6.64 7.28 35.77
CA LEU A 135 6.09 6.59 36.95
C LEU A 135 7.04 5.51 37.50
N GLU A 136 7.78 4.83 36.63
CA GLU A 136 8.61 3.68 36.96
C GLU A 136 10.03 3.86 36.39
N PRO A 137 10.84 4.78 36.94
CA PRO A 137 12.18 5.08 36.41
C PRO A 137 13.16 3.89 36.47
N GLY A 138 12.92 2.92 37.36
CA GLY A 138 13.71 1.69 37.47
C GLY A 138 13.38 0.63 36.42
N GLU A 139 12.17 0.64 35.86
CA GLU A 139 11.75 -0.25 34.77
C GLU A 139 10.98 0.55 33.69
N PRO A 140 11.69 1.42 32.96
CA PRO A 140 11.03 2.42 32.12
C PRO A 140 10.62 1.89 30.73
N ALA A 141 10.89 0.62 30.43
CA ALA A 141 10.63 0.01 29.12
C ALA A 141 9.32 -0.80 29.16
N ILE A 142 8.62 -0.87 28.02
CA ILE A 142 7.36 -1.62 27.87
C ILE A 142 7.54 -2.70 26.80
N PHE A 143 7.04 -3.92 27.02
CA PHE A 143 7.04 -4.95 26.00
C PHE A 143 6.15 -4.57 24.82
N SER A 144 6.55 -4.95 23.60
CA SER A 144 5.73 -4.69 22.41
C SER A 144 4.32 -5.27 22.52
N GLY A 145 4.15 -6.46 23.11
CA GLY A 145 2.83 -7.08 23.32
C GLY A 145 1.94 -6.32 24.30
N ASP A 146 2.53 -5.70 25.33
CA ASP A 146 1.79 -4.85 26.27
C ASP A 146 1.32 -3.55 25.59
N LEU A 147 2.14 -3.00 24.68
CA LEU A 147 1.76 -1.85 23.85
C LEU A 147 0.61 -2.18 22.89
N GLU A 148 0.59 -3.37 22.30
CA GLU A 148 -0.53 -3.84 21.47
C GLU A 148 -1.84 -3.84 22.26
N SER A 149 -1.79 -4.38 23.48
CA SER A 149 -2.95 -4.45 24.38
C SER A 149 -3.38 -3.06 24.88
N LEU A 150 -2.42 -2.21 25.27
CA LEU A 150 -2.68 -0.86 25.78
C LEU A 150 -3.27 0.08 24.72
N LEU A 151 -2.85 -0.07 23.47
CA LEU A 151 -3.32 0.75 22.35
C LEU A 151 -4.56 0.14 21.66
N GLY A 152 -4.94 -1.09 22.00
CA GLY A 152 -6.03 -1.83 21.33
C GLY A 152 -5.76 -2.07 19.85
N ARG A 153 -4.49 -2.26 19.47
CA ARG A 153 -4.05 -2.41 18.07
C ARG A 153 -3.34 -3.74 17.87
N ALA A 154 -3.56 -4.33 16.70
CA ALA A 154 -2.87 -5.56 16.32
C ALA A 154 -1.38 -5.27 16.02
N ARG A 155 -0.53 -6.28 16.18
CA ARG A 155 0.92 -6.20 15.94
C ARG A 155 1.27 -5.62 14.57
N GLU A 156 0.55 -6.04 13.53
CA GLU A 156 0.76 -5.62 12.15
C GLU A 156 0.47 -4.13 11.97
N GLN A 157 -0.49 -3.59 12.72
CA GLN A 157 -0.85 -2.17 12.69
C GLN A 157 0.19 -1.29 13.37
N LEU A 158 0.90 -1.83 14.37
CA LEU A 158 1.95 -1.09 15.07
C LEU A 158 3.32 -1.18 14.39
N GLN A 159 3.50 -2.11 13.44
CA GLN A 159 4.79 -2.39 12.83
C GLN A 159 5.42 -1.15 12.17
N PHE A 160 4.62 -0.40 11.41
CA PHE A 160 5.10 0.81 10.74
C PHE A 160 5.44 1.92 11.75
N THR A 161 4.57 2.16 12.73
CA THR A 161 4.83 3.13 13.80
C THR A 161 6.10 2.78 14.58
N MET A 162 6.29 1.52 14.99
CA MET A 162 7.50 1.07 15.69
C MET A 162 8.75 1.29 14.83
N TRP A 163 8.72 0.85 13.58
CA TRP A 163 9.84 1.06 12.65
C TRP A 163 10.17 2.55 12.50
N TYR A 164 9.17 3.41 12.28
CA TYR A 164 9.35 4.84 12.09
C TYR A 164 9.99 5.50 13.33
N LEU A 165 9.44 5.24 14.51
CA LEU A 165 9.93 5.82 15.76
C LEU A 165 11.37 5.35 16.07
N GLN A 166 11.71 4.09 15.74
CA GLN A 166 13.07 3.58 15.86
C GLN A 166 14.03 4.26 14.89
N GLN A 167 13.66 4.42 13.61
CA GLN A 167 14.49 5.10 12.62
C GLN A 167 14.74 6.57 12.97
N LYS A 168 13.74 7.23 13.57
CA LYS A 168 13.87 8.60 14.10
C LYS A 168 14.61 8.68 15.43
N LYS A 169 14.97 7.54 16.03
CA LYS A 169 15.61 7.43 17.35
C LYS A 169 14.76 8.01 18.48
N PHE A 170 13.44 8.11 18.29
CA PHE A 170 12.50 8.54 19.33
C PHE A 170 12.22 7.43 20.34
N VAL A 171 12.40 6.17 19.91
CA VAL A 171 12.38 5.01 20.79
C VAL A 171 13.57 4.11 20.49
N THR A 172 14.08 3.45 21.53
CA THR A 172 15.02 2.34 21.40
C THR A 172 14.32 1.03 21.73
N ARG A 173 14.73 -0.05 21.08
CA ARG A 173 14.25 -1.40 21.38
C ARG A 173 15.42 -2.23 21.88
N ASP A 174 15.25 -2.92 22.99
CA ASP A 174 16.24 -3.87 23.50
C ASP A 174 16.03 -5.28 22.91
N ASP A 175 16.98 -6.17 23.20
CA ASP A 175 16.96 -7.56 22.69
C ASP A 175 15.75 -8.36 23.16
N ASN A 176 15.12 -7.95 24.27
CA ASN A 176 13.90 -8.56 24.82
C ASN A 176 12.62 -7.98 24.21
N SER A 177 12.75 -7.23 23.10
CA SER A 177 11.62 -6.58 22.43
C SER A 177 10.88 -5.55 23.27
N ARG A 178 11.55 -4.97 24.27
CA ARG A 178 11.01 -3.86 25.06
C ARG A 178 11.39 -2.54 24.42
N LEU A 179 10.43 -1.63 24.36
CA LEU A 179 10.59 -0.28 23.84
C LEU A 179 10.79 0.70 24.98
N LEU A 180 11.68 1.65 24.77
CA LEU A 180 11.99 2.74 25.69
C LEU A 180 11.99 4.06 24.92
N ILE A 181 11.36 5.09 25.47
CA ILE A 181 11.41 6.45 24.90
C ILE A 181 12.78 7.11 25.16
N THR A 182 13.31 7.79 24.15
CA THR A 182 14.55 8.56 24.25
C THR A 182 14.27 10.02 24.60
N ALA A 183 15.31 10.80 24.93
CA ALA A 183 15.16 12.25 25.14
C ALA A 183 14.56 12.95 23.90
N ASP A 184 15.03 12.60 22.70
CA ASP A 184 14.49 13.12 21.44
C ASP A 184 13.01 12.75 21.25
N GLY A 185 12.61 11.55 21.67
CA GLY A 185 11.21 11.12 21.66
C GLY A 185 10.33 11.92 22.63
N VAL A 186 10.87 12.26 23.81
CA VAL A 186 10.18 13.13 24.78
C VAL A 186 10.00 14.53 24.21
N GLU A 187 11.08 15.12 23.67
CA GLU A 187 11.02 16.47 23.08
C GLU A 187 10.01 16.52 21.92
N PHE A 188 10.03 15.53 21.03
CA PHE A 188 9.05 15.42 19.96
C PHE A 188 7.61 15.34 20.50
N LEU A 189 7.36 14.51 21.52
CA LEU A 189 6.02 14.38 22.12
C LEU A 189 5.54 15.71 22.70
N GLU A 190 6.38 16.41 23.47
CA GLU A 190 6.04 17.68 24.11
C GLU A 190 5.72 18.79 23.09
N GLN A 191 6.49 18.86 22.00
CA GLN A 191 6.25 19.82 20.91
C GLN A 191 4.92 19.55 20.19
N ASN A 192 4.58 18.28 19.97
CA ASN A 192 3.36 17.91 19.25
C ASN A 192 2.09 17.96 20.11
N TYR A 193 2.20 17.82 21.44
CA TYR A 193 1.08 17.96 22.37
C TYR A 193 0.53 19.40 22.40
N ARG A 194 1.41 20.41 22.33
CA ARG A 194 1.03 21.83 22.27
C ARG A 194 0.18 22.15 21.03
N THR A 195 0.49 21.50 19.91
CA THR A 195 -0.22 21.70 18.63
C THR A 195 -1.59 21.01 18.62
N GLN A 196 -1.74 19.82 19.21
CA GLN A 196 -3.03 19.14 19.30
C GLN A 196 -3.98 19.78 20.34
N GLY A 197 -3.45 20.31 21.45
CA GLY A 197 -4.23 21.09 22.41
C GLY A 197 -4.87 22.33 21.78
N LEU A 198 -4.15 23.04 20.90
CA LEU A 198 -4.69 24.17 20.15
C LEU A 198 -5.82 23.78 19.19
N ARG A 199 -5.73 22.62 18.50
CA ARG A 199 -6.78 22.15 17.57
C ARG A 199 -8.09 21.79 18.30
N ARG A 200 -8.02 21.21 19.50
CA ARG A 200 -9.21 20.88 20.31
C ARG A 200 -9.94 22.13 20.82
N LEU A 201 -9.22 23.22 21.10
CA LEU A 201 -9.81 24.50 21.50
C LEU A 201 -10.56 25.18 20.34
N HIS A 202 -10.07 25.07 19.11
CA HIS A 202 -10.76 25.62 17.94
C HIS A 202 -12.00 24.81 17.52
N ALA A 203 -11.97 23.47 17.63
CA ALA A 203 -13.15 22.63 17.35
C ALA A 203 -14.32 22.85 18.33
N GLY A 204 -14.04 23.25 19.57
CA GLY A 204 -15.06 23.61 20.57
C GLY A 204 -15.66 25.02 20.37
N ALA A 205 -15.03 25.89 19.58
CA ALA A 205 -15.49 27.25 19.34
C ALA A 205 -16.46 27.38 18.14
N GLU A 206 -16.48 26.39 17.24
CA GLU A 206 -17.40 26.35 16.08
C GLU A 206 -18.71 25.60 16.36
N SER A 207 -18.87 25.06 17.57
CA SER A 207 -20.05 24.30 18.01
C SER A 207 -20.87 24.99 19.12
N SER A 208 -20.71 26.31 19.29
CA SER A 208 -21.51 27.14 20.21
C SER A 208 -22.25 28.25 19.49
#